data_AF-V4P1Q4-F1
#
_entry.id   AF-V4P1Q4-F1
#
_cell.length_a   1.000
_cell.length_b   1.000
_cell.length_c   1.000
_cell.angle_alpha   90.00
_cell.angle_beta   90.00
_cell.angle_gamma   90.00
#
_symmetry.space_group_name_H-M   'P 1'
#
loop_
_entity.id
_entity.type
_entity.pdbx_description
1 polymer ?
#
loop_
_entity_poly.entity_id
_entity_poly.type
_entity_poly.pdbx_seq_one_letter_code
_entity_poly.pdbx_strand_id
1 'polypeptide(L)'
;MRYWALFFARSISQESTPNGKGQPFDDVNKRVSRLAANIPLIKNNLSPLAFNDVAVDVHAAGTLGVYELNDNSLLRDVFLWAYERSASRYKAVRQSLGEPDPVRLQYRLQLREIVTDVIQEKVTPQAAVEFVETFAASAIPEADRDVFTEMVLVELNSLHDGNFARYSVRPSQFADWLTAWKR
;
A
#
# COMPACT_ATOMS: atom_id res chain seq x y z
N MET A 1 -19.73 15.82 -1.91
CA MET A 1 -19.66 14.98 -3.14
C MET A 1 -19.61 15.78 -4.45
N ARG A 2 -20.44 16.83 -4.66
CA ARG A 2 -20.45 17.62 -5.91
C ARG A 2 -19.10 18.21 -6.37
N TYR A 3 -18.29 18.74 -5.44
CA TYR A 3 -16.99 19.34 -5.77
C TYR A 3 -15.91 18.32 -6.16
N TRP A 4 -16.01 17.08 -5.67
CA TRP A 4 -15.00 16.05 -5.90
C TRP A 4 -15.14 15.40 -7.27
N ALA A 5 -16.38 15.16 -7.74
CA ALA A 5 -16.63 14.62 -9.08
C ALA A 5 -16.16 15.58 -10.18
N LEU A 6 -16.34 16.89 -9.97
CA LEU A 6 -15.88 17.92 -10.91
C LEU A 6 -14.34 18.04 -10.94
N PHE A 7 -13.66 17.92 -9.80
CA PHE A 7 -12.19 17.91 -9.76
C PHE A 7 -11.60 16.62 -10.36
N PHE A 8 -12.26 15.49 -10.10
CA PHE A 8 -11.89 14.18 -10.62
C PHE A 8 -12.05 14.12 -12.16
N ALA A 9 -13.18 14.56 -12.70
CA ALA A 9 -13.36 14.68 -14.15
C ALA A 9 -12.37 15.68 -14.77
N ARG A 10 -12.10 16.81 -14.08
CA ARG A 10 -11.19 17.88 -14.56
C ARG A 10 -9.75 17.46 -14.82
N SER A 11 -9.30 16.38 -14.19
CA SER A 11 -7.91 15.98 -14.17
C SER A 11 -7.59 14.78 -15.09
N ILE A 12 -8.58 14.19 -15.80
CA ILE A 12 -8.38 12.89 -16.47
C ILE A 12 -8.26 12.95 -18.02
N SER A 13 -8.55 14.06 -18.72
CA SER A 13 -8.42 14.12 -20.19
C SER A 13 -7.08 14.70 -20.67
N GLN A 14 -6.56 14.18 -21.80
CA GLN A 14 -5.37 14.71 -22.50
C GLN A 14 -5.72 15.78 -23.55
N GLU A 15 -7.01 16.08 -23.74
CA GLU A 15 -7.41 17.14 -24.65
C GLU A 15 -7.22 18.49 -23.97
N SER A 16 -6.26 19.24 -24.52
CA SER A 16 -6.03 20.63 -24.24
C SER A 16 -7.33 21.41 -24.44
N THR A 17 -8.01 21.75 -23.35
CA THR A 17 -8.98 22.85 -23.41
C THR A 17 -8.24 24.08 -23.95
N PRO A 18 -8.82 24.86 -24.89
CA PRO A 18 -8.14 26.01 -25.50
C PRO A 18 -7.65 27.08 -24.50
N ASN A 19 -8.09 26.99 -23.24
CA ASN A 19 -7.84 27.97 -22.19
C ASN A 19 -7.14 27.42 -20.94
N GLY A 20 -6.68 26.16 -20.90
CA GLY A 20 -5.87 25.62 -19.78
C GLY A 20 -6.53 25.60 -18.38
N LYS A 21 -7.82 25.91 -18.27
CA LYS A 21 -8.51 26.05 -16.97
C LYS A 21 -8.98 24.68 -16.45
N GLY A 22 -8.12 23.96 -15.75
CA GLY A 22 -8.53 22.76 -15.00
C GLY A 22 -7.43 21.76 -14.66
N GLN A 23 -6.23 21.90 -15.23
CA GLN A 23 -5.10 21.00 -15.02
C GLN A 23 -4.02 21.71 -14.18
N PRO A 24 -3.89 21.40 -12.89
CA PRO A 24 -2.89 22.04 -12.03
C PRO A 24 -1.45 21.58 -12.30
N PHE A 25 -1.25 20.52 -13.07
CA PHE A 25 0.07 19.97 -13.39
C PHE A 25 0.27 19.87 -14.91
N ASP A 26 1.52 19.96 -15.38
CA ASP A 26 1.87 19.84 -16.80
C ASP A 26 1.69 18.39 -17.33
N ASP A 27 1.91 17.40 -16.47
CA ASP A 27 1.62 15.98 -16.71
C ASP A 27 1.01 15.37 -15.43
N VAL A 28 0.66 14.10 -15.43
CA VAL A 28 0.27 13.28 -14.26
C VAL A 28 -1.10 13.55 -13.65
N ASN A 29 -1.87 14.53 -14.14
CA ASN A 29 -3.22 14.82 -13.63
C ASN A 29 -4.10 13.56 -13.53
N LYS A 30 -4.06 12.67 -14.55
CA LYS A 30 -4.85 11.42 -14.56
C LYS A 30 -4.46 10.48 -13.40
N ARG A 31 -3.16 10.37 -13.12
CA ARG A 31 -2.62 9.54 -12.03
C ARG A 31 -2.97 10.13 -10.67
N VAL A 32 -2.77 11.43 -10.51
CA VAL A 32 -3.10 12.17 -9.28
C VAL A 32 -4.59 12.07 -8.98
N SER A 33 -5.45 12.19 -9.99
CA SER A 33 -6.90 12.07 -9.85
C SER A 33 -7.34 10.71 -9.31
N ARG A 34 -6.84 9.62 -9.92
CA ARG A 34 -7.13 8.24 -9.47
C ARG A 34 -6.62 7.96 -8.07
N LEU A 35 -5.47 8.53 -7.69
CA LEU A 35 -4.94 8.43 -6.34
C LEU A 35 -5.79 9.23 -5.36
N ALA A 36 -6.21 10.45 -5.72
CA ALA A 36 -7.07 11.29 -4.91
C ALA A 36 -8.46 10.67 -4.67
N ALA A 37 -9.02 9.97 -5.65
CA ALA A 37 -10.28 9.23 -5.49
C ALA A 37 -10.22 8.17 -4.38
N ASN A 38 -9.03 7.67 -4.04
CA ASN A 38 -8.83 6.69 -2.98
C ASN A 38 -8.72 7.30 -1.57
N ILE A 39 -8.42 8.60 -1.44
CA ILE A 39 -8.29 9.27 -0.13
C ILE A 39 -9.50 9.05 0.78
N PRO A 40 -10.76 9.29 0.36
CA PRO A 40 -11.92 9.08 1.23
C PRO A 40 -12.14 7.60 1.58
N LEU A 41 -11.80 6.66 0.68
CA LEU A 41 -11.92 5.23 0.94
C LEU A 41 -10.95 4.80 2.04
N ILE A 42 -9.69 5.18 1.91
CA ILE A 42 -8.63 4.86 2.88
C ILE A 42 -8.93 5.48 4.25
N LYS A 43 -9.38 6.74 4.29
CA LYS A 43 -9.76 7.40 5.55
C LYS A 43 -10.87 6.69 6.32
N ASN A 44 -11.75 5.98 5.62
CA ASN A 44 -12.84 5.21 6.20
C ASN A 44 -12.53 3.70 6.28
N ASN A 45 -11.26 3.31 6.15
CA ASN A 45 -10.81 1.91 6.20
C ASN A 45 -11.54 1.01 5.19
N LEU A 46 -11.87 1.56 4.02
CA LEU A 46 -12.48 0.83 2.90
C LEU A 46 -11.41 0.37 1.91
N SER A 47 -11.73 -0.69 1.16
CA SER A 47 -10.85 -1.21 0.11
C SER A 47 -10.48 -0.10 -0.89
N PRO A 48 -9.23 -0.01 -1.34
CA PRO A 48 -8.88 0.92 -2.41
C PRO A 48 -9.56 0.52 -3.72
N LEU A 49 -9.99 1.54 -4.47
CA LEU A 49 -10.50 1.47 -5.82
C LEU A 49 -9.35 1.32 -6.83
N ALA A 50 -9.51 0.37 -7.76
CA ALA A 50 -8.66 0.20 -8.93
C ALA A 50 -9.49 0.33 -10.22
N PHE A 51 -8.91 1.02 -11.21
CA PHE A 51 -9.51 1.24 -12.54
C PHE A 51 -8.99 0.24 -13.59
N ASN A 52 -8.32 -0.83 -13.19
CA ASN A 52 -7.68 -1.78 -14.10
C ASN A 52 -8.67 -2.50 -15.03
N ASP A 53 -9.90 -2.71 -14.57
CA ASP A 53 -10.92 -3.42 -15.33
C ASP A 53 -11.87 -2.46 -16.08
N VAL A 54 -11.68 -1.15 -15.96
CA VAL A 54 -12.55 -0.15 -16.60
C VAL A 54 -12.07 0.10 -18.02
N ALA A 55 -12.96 -0.11 -18.99
CA ALA A 55 -12.67 0.18 -20.39
C ALA A 55 -12.39 1.68 -20.60
N VAL A 56 -11.35 1.99 -21.38
CA VAL A 56 -10.83 3.35 -21.53
C VAL A 56 -11.86 4.28 -22.18
N ASP A 57 -12.60 3.77 -23.15
CA ASP A 57 -13.69 4.45 -23.87
C ASP A 57 -14.86 4.80 -22.93
N VAL A 58 -15.27 3.87 -22.07
CA VAL A 58 -16.34 4.09 -21.09
C VAL A 58 -15.93 5.16 -20.07
N HIS A 59 -14.68 5.09 -19.60
CA HIS A 59 -14.14 6.12 -18.71
C HIS A 59 -14.09 7.49 -19.41
N ALA A 60 -13.65 7.54 -20.67
CA ALA A 60 -13.60 8.77 -21.46
C ALA A 60 -14.99 9.37 -21.67
N ALA A 61 -15.98 8.55 -22.04
CA ALA A 61 -17.37 8.96 -22.23
C ALA A 61 -17.97 9.52 -20.92
N GLY A 62 -17.76 8.85 -19.78
CA GLY A 62 -18.22 9.33 -18.48
C GLY A 62 -17.56 10.65 -18.07
N THR A 63 -16.30 10.84 -18.45
CA THR A 63 -15.58 12.10 -18.24
C THR A 63 -16.16 13.21 -19.10
N LEU A 64 -16.37 12.96 -20.40
CA LEU A 64 -16.98 13.92 -21.34
C LEU A 64 -18.38 14.35 -20.91
N GLY A 65 -19.21 13.42 -20.43
CA GLY A 65 -20.55 13.75 -19.90
C GLY A 65 -20.52 14.78 -18.76
N VAL A 66 -19.50 14.71 -17.89
CA VAL A 66 -19.33 15.71 -16.81
C VAL A 66 -18.92 17.07 -17.38
N TYR A 67 -18.09 17.12 -18.41
CA TYR A 67 -17.60 18.37 -18.97
C TYR A 67 -18.62 19.07 -19.87
N GLU A 68 -19.25 18.32 -20.76
CA GLU A 68 -20.08 18.87 -21.83
C GLU A 68 -21.53 19.00 -21.39
N LEU A 69 -22.00 18.03 -20.59
CA LEU A 69 -23.40 17.93 -20.20
C LEU A 69 -23.63 18.24 -18.71
N ASN A 70 -22.56 18.44 -17.93
CA ASN A 70 -22.62 18.56 -16.47
C ASN A 70 -23.36 17.37 -15.80
N ASP A 71 -23.33 16.20 -16.46
CA ASP A 71 -23.96 14.96 -16.00
C ASP A 71 -22.90 13.97 -15.53
N ASN A 72 -23.03 13.54 -14.28
CA ASN A 72 -22.10 12.60 -13.66
C ASN A 72 -22.64 11.17 -13.57
N SER A 73 -23.80 10.88 -14.16
CA SER A 73 -24.49 9.59 -14.03
C SER A 73 -23.63 8.44 -14.53
N LEU A 74 -23.07 8.56 -15.75
CA LEU A 74 -22.19 7.53 -16.31
C LEU A 74 -20.92 7.33 -15.47
N LEU A 75 -20.29 8.42 -15.02
CA LEU A 75 -19.06 8.32 -14.22
C LEU A 75 -19.33 7.72 -12.82
N ARG A 76 -20.50 8.00 -12.23
CA ARG A 76 -20.97 7.36 -11.00
C ARG A 76 -21.14 5.86 -11.19
N ASP A 77 -21.78 5.45 -12.28
CA ASP A 77 -22.07 4.04 -12.53
C ASP A 77 -20.75 3.27 -12.81
N VAL A 78 -19.83 3.88 -13.57
CA VAL A 78 -18.46 3.37 -13.74
C VAL A 78 -17.73 3.22 -12.41
N PHE A 79 -17.83 4.23 -11.53
CA PHE A 79 -17.20 4.18 -10.21
C PHE A 79 -17.76 3.02 -9.37
N LEU A 80 -19.07 2.86 -9.30
CA LEU A 80 -19.72 1.80 -8.53
C LEU A 80 -19.30 0.43 -9.04
N TRP A 81 -19.37 0.23 -10.37
CA TRP A 81 -18.96 -1.01 -11.02
C TRP A 81 -17.49 -1.36 -10.74
N ALA A 82 -16.59 -0.37 -10.87
CA ALA A 82 -15.17 -0.57 -10.60
C ALA A 82 -14.90 -0.87 -9.12
N TYR A 83 -15.65 -0.24 -8.22
CA TYR A 83 -15.50 -0.42 -6.78
C TYR A 83 -15.98 -1.80 -6.32
N GLU A 84 -17.10 -2.30 -6.83
CA GLU A 84 -17.59 -3.66 -6.53
C GLU A 84 -16.55 -4.73 -6.85
N ARG A 85 -15.91 -4.62 -8.01
CA ARG A 85 -14.83 -5.51 -8.44
C ARG A 85 -13.58 -5.37 -7.57
N SER A 86 -13.21 -4.12 -7.26
CA SER A 86 -12.06 -3.84 -6.39
C SER A 86 -12.25 -4.43 -5.00
N ALA A 87 -13.42 -4.24 -4.39
CA ALA A 87 -13.78 -4.79 -3.09
C ALA A 87 -13.81 -6.32 -3.10
N SER A 88 -14.37 -6.93 -4.16
CA SER A 88 -14.40 -8.38 -4.33
C SER A 88 -12.99 -8.97 -4.43
N ARG A 89 -12.11 -8.34 -5.22
CA ARG A 89 -10.70 -8.74 -5.32
C ARG A 89 -9.98 -8.60 -3.99
N TYR A 90 -10.18 -7.48 -3.29
CA TYR A 90 -9.55 -7.25 -2.00
C TYR A 90 -10.03 -8.25 -0.95
N LYS A 91 -11.31 -8.62 -0.96
CA LYS A 91 -11.86 -9.69 -0.14
C LYS A 91 -11.20 -11.04 -0.43
N ALA A 92 -11.06 -11.41 -1.71
CA ALA A 92 -10.40 -12.65 -2.11
C ALA A 92 -8.92 -12.69 -1.68
N VAL A 93 -8.20 -11.57 -1.88
CA VAL A 93 -6.80 -11.43 -1.43
C VAL A 93 -6.69 -11.54 0.09
N ARG A 94 -7.58 -10.87 0.84
CA ARG A 94 -7.61 -10.97 2.30
C ARG A 94 -7.92 -12.38 2.79
N GLN A 95 -8.82 -13.11 2.12
CA GLN A 95 -9.10 -14.51 2.43
C GLN A 95 -7.89 -15.42 2.19
N SER A 96 -7.08 -15.14 1.16
CA SER A 96 -5.84 -15.90 0.92
C SER A 96 -4.69 -15.55 1.88
N LEU A 97 -4.70 -14.36 2.48
CA LEU A 97 -3.65 -13.88 3.38
C LEU A 97 -3.87 -14.27 4.86
N GLY A 98 -5.00 -14.90 5.20
CA GLY A 98 -5.36 -15.25 6.58
C GLY A 98 -5.76 -14.03 7.43
N GLU A 99 -6.14 -14.27 8.69
CA GLU A 99 -6.28 -13.18 9.66
C GLU A 99 -4.88 -12.66 10.05
N PRO A 100 -4.69 -11.34 10.20
CA PRO A 100 -3.42 -10.80 10.67
C PRO A 100 -3.13 -11.39 12.05
N ASP A 101 -1.97 -12.05 12.18
CA ASP A 101 -1.50 -12.63 13.44
C ASP A 101 -1.60 -11.58 14.56
N PRO A 102 -2.41 -11.82 15.62
CA PRO A 102 -2.64 -10.85 16.67
C PRO A 102 -1.35 -10.45 17.38
N VAL A 103 -0.38 -11.36 17.47
CA VAL A 103 0.93 -11.10 18.07
C VAL A 103 1.75 -10.15 17.17
N ARG A 104 1.69 -10.34 15.84
CA ARG A 104 2.28 -9.38 14.87
C ARG A 104 1.68 -7.99 15.02
N LEU A 105 0.38 -7.89 15.23
CA LEU A 105 -0.28 -6.59 15.37
C LEU A 105 0.09 -5.91 16.69
N GLN A 106 0.13 -6.67 17.78
CA GLN A 106 0.49 -6.21 19.12
C GLN A 106 1.92 -5.67 19.17
N TYR A 107 2.88 -6.41 18.59
CA TYR A 107 4.31 -6.09 18.67
C TYR A 107 4.88 -5.49 17.39
N ARG A 108 4.03 -4.88 16.54
CA ARG A 108 4.44 -4.34 15.23
C ARG A 108 5.58 -3.32 15.27
N LEU A 109 5.69 -2.55 16.36
CA LEU A 109 6.73 -1.53 16.51
C LEU A 109 8.06 -2.20 16.86
N GLN A 110 8.03 -3.10 17.84
CA GLN A 110 9.17 -3.91 18.28
C GLN A 110 9.69 -4.80 17.13
N LEU A 111 8.78 -5.42 16.38
CA LEU A 111 9.12 -6.20 15.18
C LEU A 111 9.82 -5.33 14.13
N ARG A 112 9.35 -4.09 13.94
CA ARG A 112 9.98 -3.17 12.99
C ARG A 112 11.38 -2.77 13.43
N GLU A 113 11.53 -2.45 14.71
CA GLU A 113 12.79 -2.06 15.34
C GLU A 113 13.83 -3.18 15.22
N ILE A 114 13.53 -4.37 15.75
CA ILE A 114 14.49 -5.48 15.75
C ILE A 114 14.92 -5.90 14.34
N VAL A 115 13.99 -5.93 13.38
CA VAL A 115 14.33 -6.25 11.99
C VAL A 115 15.20 -5.16 11.37
N THR A 116 14.95 -3.90 11.70
CA THR A 116 15.79 -2.78 11.24
C THR A 116 17.21 -2.91 11.80
N ASP A 117 17.33 -3.20 13.09
CA ASP A 117 18.62 -3.31 13.78
C ASP A 117 19.43 -4.50 13.25
N VAL A 118 18.80 -5.67 13.09
CA VAL A 118 19.43 -6.85 12.47
C VAL A 118 20.01 -6.54 11.09
N ILE A 119 19.28 -5.79 10.27
CA ILE A 119 19.74 -5.42 8.92
C ILE A 119 20.86 -4.37 8.99
N GLN A 120 20.75 -3.38 9.87
CA GLN A 120 21.76 -2.32 10.00
C GLN A 120 23.09 -2.84 10.58
N GLU A 121 23.01 -3.71 11.58
CA GLU A 121 24.18 -4.31 12.24
C GLU A 121 24.79 -5.47 11.45
N LYS A 122 24.16 -5.87 10.32
CA LYS A 122 24.62 -6.97 9.46
C LYS A 122 24.75 -8.30 10.23
N VAL A 123 23.84 -8.55 11.17
CA VAL A 123 23.83 -9.76 12.01
C VAL A 123 23.71 -10.99 11.12
N THR A 124 24.54 -12.01 11.38
CA THR A 124 24.54 -13.27 10.63
C THR A 124 23.39 -14.17 11.09
N PRO A 125 22.95 -15.16 10.28
CA PRO A 125 21.88 -16.07 10.68
C PRO A 125 22.16 -16.81 11.99
N GLN A 126 23.45 -17.11 12.26
CA GLN A 126 23.92 -17.79 13.46
C GLN A 126 23.79 -16.93 14.72
N ALA A 127 24.04 -15.62 14.60
CA ALA A 127 23.95 -14.67 15.70
C ALA A 127 22.53 -14.06 15.85
N ALA A 128 21.66 -14.25 14.85
CA ALA A 128 20.32 -13.65 14.83
C ALA A 128 19.44 -14.14 15.98
N VAL A 129 19.53 -15.42 16.35
CA VAL A 129 18.74 -15.98 17.45
C VAL A 129 19.08 -15.29 18.78
N GLU A 130 20.36 -15.26 19.14
CA GLU A 130 20.84 -14.62 20.37
C GLU A 130 20.53 -13.11 20.40
N PHE A 131 20.68 -12.44 19.26
CA PHE A 131 20.36 -11.01 19.12
C PHE A 131 18.87 -10.73 19.38
N VAL A 132 17.99 -11.54 18.79
CA VAL A 132 16.54 -11.39 18.96
C VAL A 132 16.11 -11.75 20.38
N GLU A 133 16.67 -12.80 20.98
CA GLU A 133 16.38 -13.18 22.37
C GLU A 133 16.80 -12.08 23.35
N THR A 134 17.96 -11.46 23.13
CA THR A 134 18.45 -10.34 23.94
C THR A 134 17.51 -9.14 23.84
N PHE A 135 17.05 -8.81 22.63
CA PHE A 135 16.07 -7.76 22.44
C PHE A 135 14.72 -8.11 23.11
N ALA A 136 14.21 -9.32 22.91
CA ALA A 136 12.95 -9.78 23.49
C ALA A 136 12.98 -9.73 25.02
N ALA A 137 14.11 -10.07 25.64
CA ALA A 137 14.27 -9.98 27.09
C ALA A 137 14.06 -8.57 27.65
N SER A 138 14.42 -7.53 26.89
CA SER A 138 14.30 -6.12 27.31
C SER A 138 12.98 -5.46 26.89
N ALA A 139 12.40 -5.87 25.76
CA ALA A 139 11.27 -5.18 25.14
C ALA A 139 9.92 -5.91 25.26
N ILE A 140 9.92 -7.21 25.60
CA ILE A 140 8.73 -8.09 25.53
C ILE A 140 8.47 -8.76 26.90
N PRO A 141 7.19 -8.83 27.36
CA PRO A 141 6.81 -9.59 28.55
C PRO A 141 7.20 -11.06 28.43
N GLU A 142 7.61 -11.69 29.54
CA GLU A 142 8.10 -13.07 29.57
C GLU A 142 7.17 -14.08 28.90
N ALA A 143 5.85 -13.92 29.07
CA ALA A 143 4.83 -14.79 28.49
C ALA A 143 4.82 -14.80 26.95
N ASP A 144 5.29 -13.73 26.29
CA ASP A 144 5.20 -13.56 24.84
C ASP A 144 6.57 -13.65 24.14
N ARG A 145 7.67 -13.83 24.89
CA ARG A 145 9.05 -13.81 24.34
C ARG A 145 9.29 -14.88 23.29
N ASP A 146 8.93 -16.13 23.59
CA ASP A 146 9.18 -17.26 22.69
C ASP A 146 8.44 -17.09 21.36
N VAL A 147 7.15 -16.72 21.44
CA VAL A 147 6.30 -16.45 20.28
C VAL A 147 6.82 -15.26 19.48
N PHE A 148 7.28 -14.20 20.16
CA PHE A 148 7.87 -13.04 19.49
C PHE A 148 9.17 -13.40 18.77
N THR A 149 10.06 -14.15 19.41
CA THR A 149 11.33 -14.58 18.82
C THR A 149 11.11 -15.43 17.57
N GLU A 150 10.23 -16.43 17.64
CA GLU A 150 9.88 -17.27 16.49
C GLU A 150 9.33 -16.42 15.34
N MET A 151 8.40 -15.52 15.63
CA MET A 151 7.81 -14.61 14.65
C MET A 151 8.87 -13.74 13.96
N VAL A 152 9.83 -13.17 14.70
CA VAL A 152 10.91 -12.35 14.12
C VAL A 152 11.82 -13.19 13.24
N LEU A 153 12.20 -14.41 13.66
CA LEU A 153 13.06 -15.30 12.88
C LEU A 153 12.40 -15.74 11.57
N VAL A 154 11.11 -16.08 11.60
CA VAL A 154 10.33 -16.37 10.38
C VAL A 154 10.31 -15.14 9.46
N GLU A 155 10.12 -13.95 10.04
CA GLU A 155 10.06 -12.72 9.27
C GLU A 155 11.40 -12.39 8.60
N LEU A 156 12.52 -12.52 9.31
CA LEU A 156 13.88 -12.31 8.78
C LEU A 156 14.18 -13.25 7.61
N ASN A 157 13.79 -14.52 7.72
CA ASN A 157 13.95 -15.50 6.64
C ASN A 157 13.05 -15.24 5.43
N SER A 158 11.91 -14.55 5.64
CA SER A 158 11.00 -14.16 4.56
C SER A 158 11.41 -12.87 3.84
N LEU A 159 12.47 -12.18 4.26
CA LEU A 159 12.85 -10.90 3.66
C LEU A 159 13.37 -11.05 2.23
N HIS A 160 12.85 -10.20 1.34
CA HIS A 160 13.27 -10.12 -0.05
C HIS A 160 13.06 -8.69 -0.58
N ASP A 161 13.51 -8.42 -1.81
CA ASP A 161 13.46 -7.10 -2.46
C ASP A 161 12.05 -6.48 -2.54
N GLY A 162 11.01 -7.31 -2.40
CA GLY A 162 9.61 -6.88 -2.47
C GLY A 162 8.98 -6.51 -1.13
N ASN A 163 9.61 -6.84 0.01
CA ASN A 163 9.02 -6.61 1.34
C ASN A 163 9.91 -5.82 2.31
N PHE A 164 11.22 -5.67 2.06
CA PHE A 164 12.13 -5.01 3.00
C PHE A 164 11.79 -3.53 3.26
N ALA A 165 11.19 -2.84 2.27
CA ALA A 165 10.85 -1.42 2.34
C ALA A 165 9.92 -1.08 3.53
N ARG A 166 9.16 -2.05 4.05
CA ARG A 166 8.28 -1.87 5.23
C ARG A 166 9.04 -1.51 6.51
N TYR A 167 10.33 -1.83 6.57
CA TYR A 167 11.20 -1.54 7.71
C TYR A 167 11.95 -0.21 7.55
N SER A 168 11.68 0.57 6.50
CA SER A 168 12.38 1.85 6.22
C SER A 168 13.89 1.72 6.11
N VAL A 169 14.36 0.55 5.68
CA VAL A 169 15.77 0.32 5.37
C VAL A 169 16.08 0.72 3.93
N ARG A 170 17.26 1.29 3.68
CA ARG A 170 17.69 1.67 2.33
C ARG A 170 18.05 0.41 1.51
N PRO A 171 17.82 0.41 0.18
CA PRO A 171 18.17 -0.73 -0.67
C PRO A 171 19.64 -1.17 -0.54
N SER A 172 20.57 -0.23 -0.36
CA SER A 172 22.00 -0.54 -0.18
C SER A 172 22.30 -1.26 1.13
N GLN A 173 21.66 -0.86 2.23
CA GLN A 173 21.81 -1.52 3.54
C GLN A 173 21.26 -2.94 3.49
N PHE A 174 20.11 -3.12 2.84
CA PHE A 174 19.51 -4.43 2.65
C PHE A 174 20.39 -5.36 1.81
N ALA A 175 20.93 -4.87 0.69
CA ALA A 175 21.82 -5.65 -0.17
C ALA A 175 23.10 -6.10 0.56
N ASP A 176 23.69 -5.20 1.36
CA ASP A 176 24.85 -5.49 2.19
C ASP A 176 24.54 -6.60 3.21
N TRP A 177 23.43 -6.48 3.94
CA TRP A 177 22.99 -7.49 4.89
C TRP A 177 22.70 -8.81 4.19
N LEU A 178 22.00 -8.81 3.06
CA LEU A 178 21.65 -10.03 2.31
C LEU A 178 22.90 -10.81 1.88
N THR A 179 23.99 -10.11 1.58
CA THR A 179 25.28 -10.72 1.24
C THR A 179 25.91 -11.42 2.45
N ALA A 180 25.81 -10.84 3.64
CA ALA A 180 26.26 -11.46 4.90
C ALA A 180 25.30 -12.58 5.36
N TRP A 181 24.00 -12.44 5.06
CA TRP A 181 22.95 -13.37 5.47
C TRP A 181 22.94 -14.69 4.68
N LYS A 182 23.39 -14.65 3.41
CA LYS A 182 23.47 -15.84 2.54
C LYS A 182 24.80 -16.58 2.59
N ARG A 183 25.77 -16.09 3.37
CA ARG A 183 27.06 -16.76 3.59
C ARG A 183 26.97 -17.77 4.72
#